data_AF-A0A8D2HSK6-F1
#
_entry.id   AF-A0A8D2HSK6-F1
#
_cell.length_a   1.000
_cell.length_b   1.000
_cell.length_c   1.000
_cell.angle_alpha   90.00
_cell.angle_beta   90.00
_cell.angle_gamma   90.00
#
_symmetry.space_group_name_H-M   'P 1'
#
loop_
_entity.id
_entity.type
_entity.pdbx_description
1 polymer ?
#
loop_
_entity_poly.entity_id
_entity_poly.type
_entity_poly.pdbx_seq_one_letter_code
_entity_poly.pdbx_strand_id
1 'polypeptide(L)'
;MATSKKFHTLVEVQQKGGKIFEVLGDPTEVPSWFHSQYLKCPRVVHLEAWLVEAMFGRDGEKIPHVECVTHTVLHVNQWNPEGDAKILIFGRPNFQLEVFQMIEHLANYFRLRRGVLSTSPDEIPEAGTQLSPDLKVPEAGTQQPTEAAQDLVTRL
;
A
#
# COMPACT_ATOMS: atom_id res chain seq x y z
N MET A 1 -1.49 6.16 -27.11
CA MET A 1 -0.01 6.16 -27.19
C MET A 1 0.51 6.09 -25.77
N ALA A 2 1.34 5.10 -25.41
CA ALA A 2 1.91 5.01 -24.07
C ALA A 2 2.94 6.15 -23.90
N THR A 3 2.59 7.17 -23.13
CA THR A 3 3.52 8.24 -22.74
C THR A 3 4.48 7.65 -21.71
N SER A 4 5.76 7.51 -22.07
CA SER A 4 6.80 7.08 -21.12
C SER A 4 7.07 8.21 -20.14
N LYS A 5 6.46 8.13 -18.95
CA LYS A 5 6.78 8.99 -17.82
C LYS A 5 8.08 8.46 -17.21
N LYS A 6 9.12 9.31 -17.13
CA LYS A 6 10.42 8.94 -16.54
C LYS A 6 10.35 9.17 -15.03
N PHE A 7 10.53 8.09 -14.28
CA PHE A 7 10.65 8.13 -12.82
C PHE A 7 12.10 8.45 -12.45
N HIS A 8 12.30 9.21 -11.37
CA HIS A 8 13.64 9.50 -10.87
C HIS A 8 14.25 8.23 -10.24
N THR A 9 15.51 7.93 -10.56
CA THR A 9 16.25 6.74 -10.10
C THR A 9 17.73 7.10 -9.91
N LEU A 10 18.41 6.40 -9.00
CA LEU A 10 19.85 6.50 -8.77
C LEU A 10 20.68 5.92 -9.92
N VAL A 11 20.12 4.97 -10.67
CA VAL A 11 20.79 4.36 -11.81
C VAL A 11 19.85 4.43 -12.99
N GLU A 12 20.14 5.36 -13.90
CA GLU A 12 19.35 5.46 -15.11
C GLU A 12 19.58 4.22 -15.98
N VAL A 13 18.51 3.45 -16.21
CA VAL A 13 18.56 2.25 -17.05
C VAL A 13 17.69 2.46 -18.28
N GLN A 14 18.26 2.19 -19.46
CA GLN A 14 17.54 2.19 -20.72
C GLN A 14 17.36 0.76 -21.26
N GLN A 15 16.13 0.44 -21.68
CA GLN A 15 15.84 -0.80 -22.37
C GLN A 15 16.17 -0.64 -23.86
N LYS A 16 17.23 -1.31 -24.34
CA LYS A 16 17.65 -1.25 -25.75
C LYS A 16 16.90 -2.21 -26.68
N GLY A 17 16.17 -3.16 -26.12
CA GLY A 17 15.33 -4.10 -26.86
C GLY A 17 15.12 -5.41 -26.09
N GLY A 18 13.95 -6.03 -26.23
CA GLY A 18 13.63 -7.29 -25.54
C GLY A 18 13.84 -7.19 -24.03
N LYS A 19 14.74 -8.00 -23.46
CA LYS A 19 15.12 -7.98 -22.04
C LYS A 19 16.51 -7.38 -21.79
N ILE A 20 17.04 -6.61 -22.72
CA ILE A 20 18.39 -6.02 -22.64
C ILE A 20 18.29 -4.62 -22.05
N PHE A 21 19.06 -4.40 -20.99
CA PHE A 21 19.11 -3.16 -20.21
C PHE A 21 20.55 -2.68 -20.10
N GLU A 22 20.74 -1.38 -20.29
CA GLU A 22 22.04 -0.72 -20.16
C GLU A 22 21.93 0.51 -19.26
N VAL A 23 23.01 0.80 -18.53
CA VAL A 23 23.09 2.02 -17.74
C VAL A 23 23.32 3.20 -18.68
N LEU A 24 22.56 4.27 -18.47
CA LEU A 24 22.75 5.56 -19.10
C LEU A 24 23.59 6.46 -18.18
N GLY A 25 24.55 7.21 -18.74
CA GLY A 25 25.35 8.18 -18.00
C GLY A 25 26.77 7.71 -17.67
N ASP A 26 27.46 8.48 -16.82
CA ASP A 26 28.84 8.22 -16.42
C ASP A 26 28.90 7.11 -15.35
N PRO A 27 29.72 6.06 -15.53
CA PRO A 27 29.90 5.01 -14.53
C PRO A 27 30.52 5.48 -13.21
N THR A 28 30.99 6.72 -13.10
CA THR A 28 31.45 7.33 -11.84
C THR A 28 30.31 7.93 -11.02
N GLU A 29 29.14 8.15 -11.63
CA GLU A 29 27.95 8.69 -10.96
C GLU A 29 27.04 7.60 -10.39
N VAL A 30 27.31 6.32 -10.70
CA VAL A 30 26.51 5.20 -10.17
C VAL A 30 26.91 4.87 -8.73
N PRO A 31 25.95 4.44 -7.89
CA PRO A 31 26.25 4.07 -6.51
C PRO A 31 27.27 2.94 -6.41
N SER A 32 28.13 2.99 -5.40
CA SER A 32 29.21 2.00 -5.20
C SER A 32 28.73 0.56 -4.98
N TRP A 33 27.48 0.37 -4.57
CA TRP A 33 26.84 -0.94 -4.41
C TRP A 33 26.35 -1.55 -5.74
N PHE A 34 26.25 -0.74 -6.80
CA PHE A 34 25.69 -1.14 -8.08
C PHE A 34 26.71 -1.92 -8.92
N HIS A 35 26.25 -2.98 -9.58
CA HIS A 35 27.03 -3.72 -10.56
C HIS A 35 26.19 -3.99 -11.80
N SER A 36 26.75 -3.74 -12.99
CA SER A 36 26.05 -3.92 -14.27
C SER A 36 25.54 -5.35 -14.50
N GLN A 37 26.17 -6.36 -13.89
CA GLN A 37 25.72 -7.75 -13.94
C GLN A 37 24.29 -7.96 -13.42
N TYR A 38 23.80 -7.07 -12.55
CA TYR A 38 22.45 -7.13 -12.00
C TYR A 38 21.38 -6.87 -13.05
N LEU A 39 21.72 -6.22 -14.17
CA LEU A 39 20.79 -5.90 -15.26
C LEU A 39 20.35 -7.11 -16.10
N LYS A 40 21.04 -8.26 -15.96
CA LYS A 40 20.80 -9.45 -16.79
C LYS A 40 19.47 -10.14 -16.50
N CYS A 41 19.08 -10.23 -15.23
CA CYS A 41 17.93 -10.99 -14.77
C CYS A 41 17.10 -10.17 -13.78
N PRO A 42 16.31 -9.18 -14.26
CA PRO A 42 15.39 -8.47 -13.38
C PRO A 42 14.27 -9.37 -12.90
N ARG A 43 13.82 -9.13 -11.67
CA ARG A 43 12.52 -9.60 -11.18
C ARG A 43 11.44 -8.62 -11.64
N VAL A 44 10.34 -9.17 -12.14
CA VAL A 44 9.21 -8.39 -12.67
C VAL A 44 8.08 -8.38 -11.65
N VAL A 45 7.50 -7.21 -11.42
CA VAL A 45 6.26 -7.02 -10.65
C VAL A 45 5.24 -6.33 -11.55
N HIS A 46 4.00 -6.82 -11.56
CA HIS A 46 2.89 -6.17 -12.24
C HIS A 46 1.95 -5.60 -11.17
N LEU A 47 1.58 -4.33 -11.31
CA LEU A 47 0.81 -3.58 -10.33
C LEU A 47 -0.08 -2.57 -11.06
N GLU A 48 -1.20 -2.19 -10.48
CA GLU A 48 -2.02 -1.09 -10.98
C GLU A 48 -1.21 0.22 -10.93
N ALA A 49 -1.30 1.05 -11.96
CA ALA A 49 -0.49 2.27 -12.07
C ALA A 49 -0.66 3.22 -10.86
N TRP A 50 -1.88 3.32 -10.34
CA TRP A 50 -2.17 4.14 -9.16
C TRP A 50 -1.41 3.68 -7.89
N LEU A 51 -1.09 2.39 -7.77
CA LEU A 51 -0.32 1.88 -6.63
C LEU A 51 1.13 2.34 -6.67
N VAL A 52 1.70 2.49 -7.88
CA VAL A 52 3.07 2.98 -8.04
C VAL A 52 3.18 4.39 -7.47
N GLU A 53 2.25 5.28 -7.81
CA GLU A 53 2.23 6.64 -7.26
C GLU A 53 1.91 6.67 -5.77
N ALA A 54 1.01 5.79 -5.30
CA ALA A 54 0.69 5.70 -3.87
C ALA A 54 1.91 5.26 -3.02
N MET A 55 2.68 4.29 -3.50
CA MET A 55 3.86 3.78 -2.81
C MET A 55 5.05 4.72 -2.94
N PHE A 56 5.35 5.17 -4.15
CA PHE A 56 6.60 5.83 -4.48
C PHE A 56 6.49 7.35 -4.67
N GLY A 57 5.29 7.91 -4.61
CA GLY A 57 5.02 9.32 -4.88
C GLY A 57 4.69 9.59 -6.35
N ARG A 58 4.14 10.78 -6.64
CA ARG A 58 3.54 11.13 -7.94
C ARG A 58 4.51 10.95 -9.12
N ASP A 59 5.80 11.19 -8.91
CA ASP A 59 6.85 10.98 -9.92
C ASP A 59 7.92 9.98 -9.46
N GLY A 60 7.56 9.11 -8.50
CA GLY A 60 8.49 8.18 -7.85
C GLY A 60 9.59 8.88 -7.06
N GLU A 61 9.27 10.03 -6.45
CA GLU A 61 10.18 10.79 -5.60
C GLU A 61 10.87 9.96 -4.51
N LYS A 62 10.24 8.85 -4.08
CA LYS A 62 10.77 7.94 -3.07
C LYS A 62 11.61 6.80 -3.65
N ILE A 63 11.58 6.58 -4.97
CA ILE A 63 12.35 5.51 -5.63
C ILE A 63 13.84 5.60 -5.30
N PRO A 64 14.52 6.76 -5.45
CA PRO A 64 15.95 6.84 -5.14
C PRO A 64 16.27 6.47 -3.69
N HIS A 65 15.39 6.82 -2.75
CA HIS A 65 15.57 6.45 -1.34
C HIS A 65 15.42 4.94 -1.15
N VAL A 66 14.41 4.33 -1.76
CA VAL A 66 14.20 2.87 -1.71
C VAL A 66 15.39 2.14 -2.34
N GLU A 67 15.89 2.61 -3.48
CA GLU A 67 17.07 2.04 -4.14
C GLU A 67 18.31 2.14 -3.26
N CYS A 68 18.51 3.28 -2.60
CA CYS A 68 19.62 3.48 -1.66
C CYS A 68 19.57 2.50 -0.49
N VAL A 69 18.40 2.28 0.10
CA VAL A 69 18.24 1.43 1.30
C VAL A 69 18.31 -0.06 0.94
N THR A 70 17.73 -0.44 -0.20
CA THR A 70 17.60 -1.84 -0.60
C THR A 70 18.78 -2.36 -1.43
N HIS A 71 19.64 -1.46 -1.90
CA HIS A 71 20.71 -1.76 -2.87
C HIS A 71 20.18 -2.50 -4.10
N THR A 72 19.02 -2.07 -4.58
CA THR A 72 18.39 -2.53 -5.83
C THR A 72 18.04 -1.34 -6.70
N VAL A 73 17.96 -1.54 -8.01
CA VAL A 73 17.48 -0.53 -8.96
C VAL A 73 16.05 -0.86 -9.34
N LEU A 74 15.17 0.14 -9.30
CA LEU A 74 13.77 0.02 -9.65
C LEU A 74 13.50 0.76 -10.96
N HIS A 75 13.17 0.02 -12.00
CA HIS A 75 12.80 0.60 -13.29
C HIS A 75 11.31 0.36 -13.57
N VAL A 76 10.55 1.45 -13.65
CA VAL A 76 9.12 1.41 -13.95
C VAL A 76 8.92 1.50 -15.46
N ASN A 77 8.33 0.45 -16.02
CA ASN A 77 8.11 0.24 -17.44
C ASN A 77 6.60 0.24 -17.75
N GLN A 78 6.24 0.87 -18.88
CA GLN A 78 4.87 1.00 -19.41
C GLN A 78 3.88 1.63 -18.42
N TRP A 79 3.50 2.87 -18.71
CA TRP A 79 2.58 3.64 -17.89
C TRP A 79 1.29 3.92 -18.68
N ASN A 80 0.19 3.30 -18.26
CA ASN A 80 -1.16 3.80 -18.51
C ASN A 80 -1.76 4.11 -17.13
N PRO A 81 -2.13 5.37 -16.82
CA PRO A 81 -2.66 5.73 -15.49
C PRO A 81 -3.94 4.95 -15.10
N GLU A 82 -4.66 4.42 -16.09
CA GLU A 82 -5.87 3.62 -15.90
C GLU A 82 -5.63 2.10 -15.91
N GLY A 83 -4.39 1.66 -16.16
CA GLY A 83 -4.05 0.26 -16.35
C GLY A 83 -2.95 -0.25 -15.42
N ASP A 84 -2.24 -1.26 -15.90
CA ASP A 84 -1.13 -1.88 -15.18
C ASP A 84 0.20 -1.21 -15.51
N ALA A 85 1.03 -1.09 -14.49
CA ALA A 85 2.43 -0.72 -14.55
C ALA A 85 3.29 -1.96 -14.25
N LYS A 86 4.47 -1.98 -14.87
CA LYS A 86 5.47 -3.03 -14.66
C LYS A 86 6.68 -2.47 -13.95
N ILE A 87 7.03 -3.00 -12.79
CA ILE A 87 8.27 -2.66 -12.10
C ILE A 87 9.29 -3.76 -12.34
N LEU A 88 10.48 -3.37 -12.77
CA LEU A 88 11.65 -4.23 -12.92
C LEU A 88 12.60 -3.95 -11.76
N ILE A 89 12.89 -4.98 -10.97
CA ILE A 89 13.81 -4.92 -9.84
C ILE A 89 15.12 -5.57 -10.27
N PHE A 90 16.19 -4.78 -10.30
CA PHE A 90 17.55 -5.24 -10.57
C PHE A 90 18.36 -5.27 -9.29
N GLY A 91 19.14 -6.32 -9.08
CA GLY A 91 20.00 -6.43 -7.91
C GLY A 91 20.48 -7.85 -7.72
N ARG A 92 21.01 -8.13 -6.53
CA ARG A 92 21.33 -9.50 -6.11
C ARG A 92 20.04 -10.32 -5.96
N PRO A 93 20.02 -11.61 -6.31
CA PRO A 93 18.79 -12.42 -6.26
C PRO A 93 18.03 -12.37 -4.92
N ASN A 94 18.75 -12.38 -3.79
CA ASN A 94 18.14 -12.31 -2.45
C ASN A 94 17.47 -10.95 -2.22
N PHE A 95 18.15 -9.86 -2.57
CA PHE A 95 17.59 -8.50 -2.42
C PHE A 95 16.43 -8.28 -3.37
N GLN A 96 16.47 -8.84 -4.59
CA GLN A 96 15.31 -8.80 -5.49
C GLN A 96 14.08 -9.46 -4.85
N LEU A 97 14.26 -10.58 -4.14
CA LEU A 97 13.17 -11.27 -3.46
C LEU A 97 12.61 -10.46 -2.29
N GLU A 98 13.48 -9.89 -1.45
CA GLU A 98 13.07 -9.06 -0.31
C GLU A 98 12.31 -7.81 -0.79
N VAL A 99 12.82 -7.13 -1.82
CA VAL A 99 12.18 -5.94 -2.39
C VAL A 99 10.86 -6.29 -3.08
N PHE A 100 10.78 -7.45 -3.74
CA PHE A 100 9.53 -7.95 -4.29
C PHE A 100 8.46 -8.14 -3.20
N GLN A 101 8.81 -8.83 -2.11
CA GLN A 101 7.89 -9.04 -0.99
C GLN A 101 7.49 -7.71 -0.34
N MET A 102 8.43 -6.80 -0.16
CA MET A 102 8.17 -5.45 0.34
C MET A 102 7.14 -4.72 -0.55
N ILE A 103 7.32 -4.76 -1.88
CA ILE A 103 6.40 -4.13 -2.83
C ILE A 103 5.02 -4.79 -2.79
N GLU A 104 4.93 -6.12 -2.73
CA GLU A 104 3.64 -6.82 -2.60
C GLU A 104 2.91 -6.45 -1.31
N HIS A 105 3.62 -6.36 -0.18
CA HIS A 105 3.05 -5.96 1.09
C HIS A 105 2.54 -4.52 1.06
N LEU A 106 3.31 -3.59 0.49
CA LEU A 106 2.90 -2.20 0.32
C LEU A 106 1.68 -2.10 -0.60
N ALA A 107 1.68 -2.81 -1.73
CA ALA A 107 0.55 -2.86 -2.65
C ALA A 107 -0.71 -3.35 -1.94
N ASN A 108 -0.63 -4.44 -1.17
CA ASN A 108 -1.75 -4.96 -0.41
C ASN A 108 -2.26 -3.95 0.63
N TYR A 109 -1.35 -3.30 1.37
CA TYR A 109 -1.69 -2.25 2.32
C TYR A 109 -2.50 -1.12 1.68
N PHE A 110 -2.05 -0.62 0.51
CA PHE A 110 -2.76 0.44 -0.20
C PHE A 110 -4.10 -0.01 -0.79
N ARG A 111 -4.18 -1.24 -1.31
CA ARG A 111 -5.46 -1.83 -1.77
C ARG A 111 -6.47 -1.91 -0.63
N LEU A 112 -6.07 -2.45 0.53
CA LEU A 112 -6.91 -2.52 1.73
C LEU A 112 -7.35 -1.13 2.18
N ARG A 113 -6.41 -0.19 2.28
CA ARG A 113 -6.72 1.18 2.71
C ARG A 113 -7.70 1.88 1.76
N ARG A 114 -7.55 1.66 0.45
CA ARG A 114 -8.49 2.18 -0.55
C ARG A 114 -9.87 1.52 -0.42
N GLY A 115 -9.95 0.22 -0.18
CA GLY A 115 -11.21 -0.48 0.07
C GLY A 115 -11.92 0.03 1.32
N VAL A 116 -11.19 0.27 2.42
CA VAL A 116 -11.71 0.84 3.67
C VAL A 116 -12.23 2.27 3.47
N LEU A 117 -11.51 3.08 2.68
CA LEU A 117 -11.92 4.44 2.31
C LEU A 117 -13.10 4.46 1.33
N SER A 118 -13.29 3.42 0.51
CA SER A 118 -14.50 3.26 -0.30
C SER A 118 -15.74 2.86 0.53
N THR A 119 -15.54 2.38 1.76
CA THR A 119 -16.61 2.01 2.70
C THR A 119 -16.83 3.05 3.81
N SER A 120 -16.24 4.25 3.71
CA SER A 120 -16.56 5.32 4.67
C SER A 120 -18.01 5.80 4.48
N PRO A 121 -18.80 5.93 5.57
CA PRO A 121 -20.23 6.21 5.52
C PRO A 121 -20.51 7.69 5.21
N ASP A 122 -20.74 8.00 3.94
CA ASP A 122 -21.55 9.15 3.51
C ASP A 122 -23.00 8.70 3.21
N GLU A 123 -23.55 7.83 4.05
CA GLU A 123 -24.99 7.60 4.15
C GLU A 123 -25.40 7.85 5.60
N ILE A 124 -25.66 9.12 5.91
CA ILE A 124 -26.47 9.48 7.07
C ILE A 124 -27.90 9.14 6.66
N PRO A 125 -28.60 8.18 7.32
CA PRO A 125 -30.03 8.06 7.09
C PRO A 125 -30.67 9.31 7.71
N GLU A 126 -31.19 10.20 6.87
CA GLU A 126 -32.16 11.20 7.30
C GLU A 126 -33.39 10.49 7.85
N ALA A 127 -33.36 10.16 9.15
CA ALA A 127 -34.55 9.81 9.91
C ALA A 127 -35.21 11.11 10.40
N GLY A 128 -35.79 11.83 9.44
CA GLY A 128 -36.62 13.01 9.68
C GLY A 128 -38.11 12.67 9.67
N THR A 129 -38.68 12.63 10.88
CA THR A 129 -40.12 12.83 11.20
C THR A 129 -41.09 11.69 10.85
N GLN A 130 -41.67 11.05 11.89
CA GLN A 130 -43.12 11.08 12.14
C GLN A 130 -43.46 10.57 13.56
N LEU A 131 -44.03 11.50 14.33
CA LEU A 131 -45.11 11.36 15.34
C LEU A 131 -45.00 10.35 16.49
N SER A 132 -45.00 10.95 17.70
CA SER A 132 -45.29 10.38 19.02
C SER A 132 -46.51 9.46 19.06
N PRO A 133 -46.61 8.66 20.14
CA PRO A 133 -47.84 8.70 20.91
C PRO A 133 -47.61 9.11 22.36
N ASP A 134 -48.59 9.89 22.81
CA ASP A 134 -48.77 10.49 24.13
C ASP A 134 -49.35 9.47 25.14
N LEU A 135 -49.28 9.83 26.44
CA LEU A 135 -49.97 9.25 27.61
C LEU A 135 -49.35 7.96 28.20
N LYS A 136 -49.09 7.80 29.52
CA LYS A 136 -49.51 8.50 30.75
C LYS A 136 -48.66 8.00 31.94
N VAL A 137 -48.30 8.86 32.89
CA VAL A 137 -47.77 8.54 34.24
C VAL A 137 -48.98 8.60 35.23
N PRO A 138 -49.08 7.75 36.29
CA PRO A 138 -48.59 8.10 37.65
C PRO A 138 -47.99 6.90 38.43
N GLU A 139 -46.85 7.04 39.12
CA GLU A 139 -46.65 7.51 40.50
C GLU A 139 -47.31 6.63 41.60
N ALA A 140 -46.48 5.99 42.45
CA ALA A 140 -46.58 5.96 43.93
C ALA A 140 -45.89 4.71 44.55
N GLY A 141 -45.12 4.91 45.63
CA GLY A 141 -45.06 3.91 46.72
C GLY A 141 -43.72 3.27 47.07
N THR A 142 -42.85 4.03 47.75
CA THR A 142 -42.16 3.71 49.02
C THR A 142 -41.41 2.36 49.25
N GLN A 143 -40.17 2.50 49.75
CA GLN A 143 -39.38 1.65 50.69
C GLN A 143 -38.24 0.74 50.16
N GLN A 144 -36.99 1.21 50.40
CA GLN A 144 -35.78 0.43 50.72
C GLN A 144 -35.95 -0.40 52.02
N PRO A 145 -34.94 -1.15 52.52
CA PRO A 145 -33.95 -2.08 51.91
C PRO A 145 -33.97 -3.45 52.68
N THR A 146 -33.07 -4.41 52.41
CA THR A 146 -32.26 -5.17 53.42
C THR A 146 -31.52 -6.39 52.82
N GLU A 147 -30.22 -6.37 53.10
CA GLU A 147 -29.13 -7.37 53.19
C GLU A 147 -29.46 -8.84 53.56
N ALA A 148 -28.70 -9.79 52.95
CA ALA A 148 -28.12 -11.03 53.54
C ALA A 148 -27.61 -11.94 52.38
N ALA A 149 -26.31 -12.08 52.14
CA ALA A 149 -25.35 -12.95 52.83
C ALA A 149 -25.43 -14.44 52.41
N GLN A 150 -24.31 -14.93 51.82
CA GLN A 150 -23.77 -16.30 51.88
C GLN A 150 -24.56 -17.38 51.10
N ASP A 151 -24.01 -18.45 50.53
CA ASP A 151 -22.69 -19.06 50.48
C ASP A 151 -22.75 -20.10 49.32
N LEU A 152 -21.58 -20.52 48.84
CA LEU A 152 -21.25 -21.83 48.24
C LEU A 152 -22.37 -22.77 47.71
N VAL A 153 -22.21 -23.26 46.48
CA VAL A 153 -21.64 -24.62 46.22
C VAL A 153 -21.63 -24.89 44.71
N THR A 154 -20.42 -25.15 44.24
CA THR A 154 -20.06 -25.71 42.94
C THR A 154 -20.42 -27.20 42.88
N ARG A 155 -20.67 -27.69 41.65
CA ARG A 155 -20.66 -29.09 41.16
C ARG A 155 -22.02 -29.79 41.11
N LEU A 156 -22.53 -29.99 39.90
CA LEU A 156 -22.16 -31.12 39.03
C LEU A 156 -22.35 -30.75 37.55
#